data_AF-A0A5J4XW62-F1
#
_entry.id   AF-A0A5J4XW62-F1
#
_cell.length_a   1.000
_cell.length_b   1.000
_cell.length_c   1.000
_cell.angle_alpha   90.00
_cell.angle_beta   90.00
_cell.angle_gamma   90.00
#
_symmetry.space_group_name_H-M   'P 1'
#
loop_
_entity.id
_entity.type
_entity.pdbx_description
1 polymer ?
#
loop_
_entity_poly.entity_id
_entity_poly.type
_entity_poly.pdbx_seq_one_letter_code
_entity_poly.pdbx_strand_id
1 'polypeptide(L)'
;GQIDAIRQSQQQLDQQHALDLQDLHSAKVEAQQADEASATLAAEVHQLQMEINAKQVLKSVLAGPCSVLTTGQGSAPVDILQADCSRIKGELADAVQSRTAISHDITNKRASSQQQHREARRPVVTQAASQGSTFGQLFRVTTYGTSHGLGVGCIVDGCPPRLPITVEEIQGDLDRRRPGQSRITTPRKESDTCQIVSGVSESGWTEGDPIHITVPNATQRSQDYAEMEVAYRPSHADATYDMKYGTRAVAGGGRASARETIGRVAAGAIAKKLLKQVCGTEVLGYVSRVKDVESHVDVDAVSSEQIESNAVRCPDTDAAEQMYKVIDDIRKKGDSCGGEVTCIVRNCPKGLGAPVFGKLEAELAGALMSLPASKVSSSLKLALILDFFSVCQGFEIGSGFAGSRLLGSEHNDEFYMAADGQIRTRTNRSGGVQGGISNGENIVLRVAFKPTATISRNQKTVSRAGVDMQLRARGRHDPCVVPRAVPMVEAMVALVLADHLLQHFAQCELLPRQDSISPDTSIAHQFKRKDSSLQEAAASH
;
A
#
# COMPACT_ATOMS: atom_id res chain seq x y z
N GLY A 1 -17.69 23.64 -11.42
CA GLY A 1 -16.37 24.30 -11.55
C GLY A 1 -15.32 23.32 -12.04
N GLN A 2 -14.48 22.77 -11.15
CA GLN A 2 -13.40 21.84 -11.53
C GLN A 2 -13.90 20.48 -12.04
N ILE A 3 -15.00 19.94 -11.49
CA ILE A 3 -15.61 18.69 -11.97
C ILE A 3 -16.17 18.85 -13.39
N ASP A 4 -16.75 20.01 -13.69
CA ASP A 4 -17.29 20.29 -15.03
C ASP A 4 -16.16 20.48 -16.05
N ALA A 5 -15.04 21.07 -15.65
CA ALA A 5 -13.83 21.18 -16.48
C ALA A 5 -13.24 19.80 -16.79
N ILE A 6 -13.18 18.88 -15.81
CA ILE A 6 -12.71 17.50 -16.03
C ILE A 6 -13.65 16.74 -16.97
N ARG A 7 -14.98 16.90 -16.80
CA ARG A 7 -15.96 16.28 -17.69
C ARG A 7 -15.85 16.81 -19.13
N GLN A 8 -15.66 18.12 -19.31
CA GLN A 8 -15.45 18.72 -20.63
C GLN A 8 -14.15 18.22 -21.27
N SER A 9 -13.05 18.13 -20.53
CA SER A 9 -11.79 17.58 -21.05
C SER A 9 -11.92 16.10 -21.43
N GLN A 10 -12.63 15.29 -20.63
CA GLN A 10 -12.87 13.89 -20.96
C GLN A 10 -13.73 13.76 -22.22
N GLN A 11 -14.76 14.58 -22.35
CA GLN A 11 -15.65 14.56 -23.51
C GLN A 11 -14.94 15.00 -24.80
N GLN A 12 -14.00 15.94 -24.72
CA GLN A 12 -13.12 16.33 -25.83
C GLN A 12 -12.15 15.21 -26.22
N LEU A 13 -11.56 14.51 -25.24
CA LEU A 13 -10.70 13.34 -25.47
C LEU A 13 -11.47 12.19 -26.15
N ASP A 14 -12.70 11.92 -25.69
CA ASP A 14 -13.53 10.86 -26.24
C ASP A 14 -13.98 11.19 -27.68
N GLN A 15 -14.29 12.47 -27.97
CA GLN A 15 -14.58 12.92 -29.34
C GLN A 15 -13.38 12.81 -30.26
N GLN A 16 -12.18 13.20 -29.80
CA GLN A 16 -10.97 13.07 -30.60
C GLN A 16 -10.65 11.61 -30.91
N HIS A 17 -10.78 10.72 -29.92
CA HIS A 17 -10.53 9.29 -30.10
C HIS A 17 -11.55 8.64 -31.07
N ALA A 18 -12.80 9.11 -31.08
CA ALA A 18 -13.80 8.63 -32.03
C ALA A 18 -13.48 9.05 -33.49
N LEU A 19 -12.98 10.28 -33.69
CA LEU A 19 -12.54 10.76 -35.01
C LEU A 19 -11.30 9.99 -35.50
N ASP A 20 -10.31 9.78 -34.62
CA ASP A 20 -9.10 9.02 -34.97
C ASP A 20 -9.43 7.57 -35.37
N LEU A 21 -10.43 6.94 -34.75
CA LEU A 21 -10.91 5.60 -35.11
C LEU A 21 -11.64 5.56 -36.45
N GLN A 22 -12.39 6.62 -36.81
CA GLN A 22 -13.06 6.74 -38.11
C GLN A 22 -12.05 6.92 -39.25
N ASP A 23 -11.01 7.72 -39.02
CA ASP A 23 -9.93 7.93 -39.99
C ASP A 23 -9.15 6.62 -40.21
N LEU A 24 -8.88 5.87 -39.13
CA LEU A 24 -8.19 4.58 -39.21
C LEU A 24 -9.04 3.52 -39.95
N HIS A 25 -10.36 3.54 -39.79
CA HIS A 25 -11.26 2.63 -40.51
C HIS A 25 -11.30 2.96 -42.00
N SER A 26 -11.41 4.24 -42.35
CA SER A 26 -11.40 4.71 -43.75
C SER A 26 -10.10 4.34 -44.46
N ALA A 27 -8.95 4.55 -43.81
CA ALA A 27 -7.65 4.16 -44.35
C ALA A 27 -7.49 2.63 -44.56
N LYS A 28 -8.11 1.81 -43.70
CA LYS A 28 -8.13 0.34 -43.87
C LYS A 28 -8.95 -0.10 -45.08
N VAL A 29 -10.11 0.54 -45.30
CA VAL A 29 -10.98 0.25 -46.45
C VAL A 29 -10.28 0.60 -47.76
N GLU A 30 -9.62 1.76 -47.83
CA GLU A 30 -8.84 2.17 -49.02
C GLU A 30 -7.67 1.21 -49.32
N ALA A 31 -6.95 0.76 -48.28
CA ALA A 31 -5.86 -0.20 -48.45
C ALA A 31 -6.36 -1.55 -48.97
N GLN A 32 -7.53 -2.01 -48.50
CA GLN A 32 -8.14 -3.26 -48.96
C GLN A 32 -8.59 -3.18 -50.42
N GLN A 33 -9.18 -2.05 -50.84
CA GLN A 33 -9.55 -1.81 -52.24
C GLN A 33 -8.31 -1.78 -53.16
N ALA A 34 -7.19 -1.22 -52.70
CA ALA A 34 -5.95 -1.21 -53.46
C ALA A 34 -5.32 -2.61 -53.60
N ASP A 35 -5.39 -3.44 -52.55
CA ASP A 35 -4.94 -4.84 -52.60
C ASP A 35 -5.77 -5.67 -53.60
N GLU A 36 -7.10 -5.48 -53.64
CA GLU A 36 -8.01 -6.14 -54.60
C GLU A 36 -7.72 -5.70 -56.05
N ALA A 37 -7.48 -4.41 -56.28
CA ALA A 37 -7.07 -3.89 -57.60
C ALA A 37 -5.73 -4.48 -58.06
N SER A 38 -4.74 -4.58 -57.16
CA SER A 38 -3.43 -5.19 -57.43
C SER A 38 -3.54 -6.68 -57.79
N ALA A 39 -4.43 -7.42 -57.10
CA ALA A 39 -4.70 -8.82 -57.41
C ALA A 39 -5.33 -9.01 -58.80
N THR A 40 -6.24 -8.12 -59.19
CA THR A 40 -6.90 -8.14 -60.50
C THR A 40 -5.88 -7.91 -61.63
N LEU A 41 -5.03 -6.89 -61.48
CA LEU A 41 -3.92 -6.62 -62.41
C LEU A 41 -2.91 -7.78 -62.48
N ALA A 42 -2.66 -8.48 -61.37
CA ALA A 42 -1.80 -9.65 -61.36
C ALA A 42 -2.36 -10.80 -62.21
N ALA A 43 -3.68 -11.01 -62.17
CA ALA A 43 -4.36 -12.00 -63.00
C ALA A 43 -4.30 -11.62 -64.49
N GLU A 44 -4.48 -10.35 -64.81
CA GLU A 44 -4.38 -9.83 -66.18
C GLU A 44 -2.96 -9.99 -66.76
N VAL A 45 -1.93 -9.62 -66.00
CA VAL A 45 -0.51 -9.84 -66.36
C VAL A 45 -0.24 -11.33 -66.63
N HIS A 46 -0.76 -12.22 -65.79
CA HIS A 46 -0.59 -13.66 -65.97
C HIS A 46 -1.30 -14.18 -67.23
N GLN A 47 -2.50 -13.68 -67.52
CA GLN A 47 -3.25 -14.03 -68.73
C GLN A 47 -2.52 -13.58 -70.00
N LEU A 48 -2.05 -12.34 -70.04
CA LEU A 48 -1.28 -11.80 -71.17
C LEU A 48 0.02 -12.58 -71.39
N GLN A 49 0.71 -12.97 -70.30
CA GLN A 49 1.92 -13.80 -70.38
C GLN A 49 1.64 -15.20 -70.93
N MET A 50 0.54 -15.83 -70.51
CA MET A 50 0.10 -17.13 -71.05
C MET A 50 -0.21 -17.02 -72.56
N GLU A 51 -0.86 -15.94 -72.98
CA GLU A 51 -1.18 -15.70 -74.39
C GLU A 51 0.08 -15.49 -75.24
N ILE A 52 1.05 -14.71 -74.75
CA ILE A 52 2.37 -14.55 -75.38
C ILE A 52 3.06 -15.92 -75.54
N ASN A 53 3.08 -16.73 -74.47
CA ASN A 53 3.73 -18.04 -74.49
C ASN A 53 3.05 -18.97 -75.52
N ALA A 54 1.72 -19.00 -75.55
CA ALA A 54 0.96 -19.80 -76.52
C ALA A 54 1.26 -19.39 -77.97
N LYS A 55 1.28 -18.08 -78.26
CA LYS A 55 1.60 -17.57 -79.61
C LYS A 55 3.06 -17.81 -80.00
N GLN A 56 4.01 -17.77 -79.06
CA GLN A 56 5.41 -18.14 -79.32
C GLN A 56 5.58 -19.63 -79.64
N VAL A 57 4.87 -20.51 -78.93
CA VAL A 57 4.85 -21.94 -79.25
C VAL A 57 4.27 -22.16 -80.64
N LEU A 58 3.13 -21.54 -80.97
CA LEU A 58 2.52 -21.62 -82.30
C LEU A 58 3.49 -21.18 -83.42
N LYS A 59 4.23 -20.09 -83.18
CA LYS A 59 5.27 -19.61 -84.10
C LYS A 59 6.38 -20.64 -84.30
N SER A 60 6.85 -21.30 -83.24
CA SER A 60 7.90 -22.33 -83.33
C SER A 60 7.43 -23.57 -84.11
N VAL A 61 6.15 -23.95 -83.98
CA VAL A 61 5.55 -25.05 -84.75
C VAL A 61 5.46 -24.70 -86.23
N LEU A 62 5.05 -23.47 -86.56
CA LEU A 62 4.98 -22.98 -87.94
C LEU A 62 6.36 -22.78 -88.60
N ALA A 63 7.43 -22.63 -87.81
CA ALA A 63 8.80 -22.44 -88.29
C ALA A 63 9.62 -23.74 -88.38
N GLY A 64 9.08 -24.89 -87.94
CA GLY A 64 9.76 -26.19 -87.98
C GLY A 64 9.79 -26.84 -89.37
N PRO A 65 10.74 -27.73 -89.68
CA PRO A 65 10.85 -28.36 -90.99
C PRO A 65 9.85 -29.52 -91.09
N CYS A 66 8.64 -29.23 -91.58
CA CYS A 66 7.72 -30.26 -92.06
C CYS A 66 7.59 -30.12 -93.58
N SER A 67 8.25 -31.03 -94.29
CA SER A 67 8.01 -31.31 -95.70
C SER A 67 6.64 -31.97 -95.84
N VAL A 68 5.67 -31.28 -96.46
CA VAL A 68 4.64 -31.79 -97.39
C VAL A 68 3.58 -30.69 -97.59
N LEU A 69 3.35 -30.35 -98.86
CA LEU A 69 2.33 -29.48 -99.47
C LEU A 69 2.74 -28.03 -99.81
N THR A 70 2.35 -27.71 -101.04
CA THR A 70 2.91 -26.76 -102.01
C THR A 70 2.18 -25.41 -102.06
N THR A 71 2.84 -24.49 -102.77
CA THR A 71 2.35 -23.29 -103.47
C THR A 71 1.97 -22.04 -102.67
N GLY A 72 2.84 -21.02 -102.77
CA GLY A 72 2.44 -19.65 -103.07
C GLY A 72 1.98 -18.76 -101.91
N GLN A 73 2.71 -17.65 -101.72
CA GLN A 73 2.43 -16.50 -100.84
C GLN A 73 2.91 -16.59 -99.38
N GLY A 74 4.07 -15.96 -99.16
CA GLY A 74 4.25 -14.90 -98.15
C GLY A 74 4.37 -15.32 -96.69
N SER A 75 5.42 -14.81 -96.04
CA SER A 75 5.64 -14.77 -94.58
C SER A 75 4.51 -14.13 -93.74
N ALA A 76 3.35 -13.81 -94.36
CA ALA A 76 2.25 -13.07 -93.77
C ALA A 76 1.70 -13.65 -92.45
N PRO A 77 1.53 -14.97 -92.25
CA PRO A 77 1.00 -15.49 -90.98
C PRO A 77 1.98 -15.32 -89.81
N VAL A 78 3.28 -15.47 -90.08
CA VAL A 78 4.34 -15.37 -89.07
C VAL A 78 4.60 -13.90 -88.71
N ASP A 79 4.58 -13.02 -89.72
CA ASP A 79 4.76 -11.57 -89.52
C ASP A 79 3.58 -10.95 -88.75
N ILE A 80 2.34 -11.38 -89.01
CA ILE A 80 1.15 -10.96 -88.24
C ILE A 80 1.24 -11.43 -86.78
N LEU A 81 1.61 -12.69 -86.54
CA LEU A 81 1.80 -13.21 -85.17
C LEU A 81 2.93 -12.48 -84.43
N GLN A 82 3.96 -12.03 -85.15
CA GLN A 82 5.06 -11.27 -84.56
C GLN A 82 4.66 -9.83 -84.21
N ALA A 83 3.89 -9.17 -85.08
CA ALA A 83 3.31 -7.86 -84.80
C ALA A 83 2.35 -7.90 -83.60
N ASP A 84 1.50 -8.92 -83.53
CA ASP A 84 0.61 -9.14 -82.38
C ASP A 84 1.38 -9.41 -81.09
N CYS A 85 2.41 -10.27 -81.13
CA CYS A 85 3.27 -10.50 -79.97
C CYS A 85 3.96 -9.21 -79.49
N SER A 86 4.39 -8.34 -80.40
CA SER A 86 4.98 -7.05 -80.01
C SER A 86 3.97 -6.10 -79.38
N ARG A 87 2.71 -6.08 -79.85
CA ARG A 87 1.63 -5.29 -79.26
C ARG A 87 1.28 -5.77 -77.85
N ILE A 88 1.07 -7.07 -77.67
CA ILE A 88 0.74 -7.68 -76.36
C ILE A 88 1.90 -7.51 -75.37
N LYS A 89 3.17 -7.53 -75.83
CA LYS A 89 4.33 -7.20 -74.99
C LYS A 89 4.32 -5.74 -74.51
N GLY A 90 3.83 -4.80 -75.31
CA GLY A 90 3.62 -3.42 -74.91
C GLY A 90 2.55 -3.30 -73.82
N GLU A 91 1.39 -3.92 -74.05
CA GLU A 91 0.27 -3.97 -73.09
C GLU A 91 0.69 -4.63 -71.76
N LEU A 92 1.50 -5.70 -71.82
CA LEU A 92 2.09 -6.34 -70.64
C LEU A 92 3.04 -5.39 -69.88
N ALA A 93 3.88 -4.63 -70.59
CA ALA A 93 4.80 -3.69 -69.97
C ALA A 93 4.04 -2.58 -69.22
N ASP A 94 2.99 -2.03 -69.83
CA ASP A 94 2.14 -1.01 -69.22
C ASP A 94 1.39 -1.55 -67.98
N ALA A 95 0.87 -2.77 -68.05
CA ALA A 95 0.20 -3.44 -66.93
C ALA A 95 1.18 -3.72 -65.77
N VAL A 96 2.40 -4.18 -66.06
CA VAL A 96 3.45 -4.40 -65.07
C VAL A 96 3.87 -3.08 -64.41
N GLN A 97 4.02 -2.01 -65.18
CA GLN A 97 4.39 -0.69 -64.66
C GLN A 97 3.28 -0.12 -63.75
N SER A 98 2.02 -0.25 -64.15
CA SER A 98 0.86 0.16 -63.36
C SER A 98 0.75 -0.62 -62.03
N ARG A 99 0.95 -1.94 -62.08
CA ARG A 99 0.98 -2.79 -60.87
C ARG A 99 2.14 -2.41 -59.93
N THR A 100 3.30 -2.09 -60.50
CA THR A 100 4.47 -1.69 -59.72
C THR A 100 4.24 -0.35 -59.01
N ALA A 101 3.56 0.60 -59.66
CA ALA A 101 3.18 1.87 -59.06
C ALA A 101 2.18 1.70 -57.89
N ILE A 102 1.14 0.88 -58.08
CA ILE A 102 0.15 0.57 -57.02
C ILE A 102 0.83 -0.13 -55.83
N SER A 103 1.73 -1.07 -56.10
CA SER A 103 2.48 -1.77 -55.03
C SER A 103 3.35 -0.82 -54.20
N HIS A 104 3.99 0.17 -54.83
CA HIS A 104 4.75 1.20 -54.12
C HIS A 104 3.84 2.10 -53.28
N ASP A 105 2.68 2.51 -53.80
CA ASP A 105 1.71 3.34 -53.07
C ASP A 105 1.14 2.61 -51.84
N ILE A 106 0.79 1.32 -51.98
CA ILE A 106 0.37 0.46 -50.86
C ILE A 106 1.48 0.36 -49.81
N THR A 107 2.73 0.19 -50.23
CA THR A 107 3.87 0.06 -49.31
C THR A 107 4.10 1.36 -48.54
N ASN A 108 4.03 2.51 -49.20
CA ASN A 108 4.17 3.82 -48.57
C ASN A 108 3.01 4.12 -47.60
N LYS A 109 1.76 3.82 -47.97
CA LYS A 109 0.58 3.97 -47.09
C LYS A 109 0.62 3.03 -45.88
N ARG A 110 1.16 1.81 -46.04
CA ARG A 110 1.40 0.89 -44.92
C ARG A 110 2.53 1.39 -44.00
N ALA A 111 3.58 1.98 -44.55
CA ALA A 111 4.67 2.55 -43.76
C ALA A 111 4.20 3.78 -42.95
N SER A 112 3.44 4.70 -43.58
CA SER A 112 2.91 5.88 -42.90
C SER A 112 1.88 5.53 -41.81
N SER A 113 0.96 4.59 -42.08
CA SER A 113 0.02 4.11 -41.08
C SER A 113 0.71 3.37 -39.93
N GLN A 114 1.75 2.57 -40.18
CA GLN A 114 2.55 1.94 -39.12
C GLN A 114 3.31 2.96 -38.27
N GLN A 115 3.80 4.05 -38.88
CA GLN A 115 4.49 5.13 -38.18
C GLN A 115 3.51 5.94 -37.32
N GLN A 116 2.33 6.29 -37.84
CA GLN A 116 1.25 6.91 -37.07
C GLN A 116 0.75 6.00 -35.92
N HIS A 117 0.66 4.69 -36.14
CA HIS A 117 0.30 3.73 -35.09
C HIS A 117 1.38 3.61 -34.00
N ARG A 118 2.65 3.82 -34.36
CA ARG A 118 3.77 3.86 -33.40
C ARG A 118 3.79 5.16 -32.60
N GLU A 119 3.49 6.29 -33.22
CA GLU A 119 3.42 7.61 -32.56
C GLU A 119 2.18 7.74 -31.66
N ALA A 120 1.04 7.13 -32.02
CA ALA A 120 -0.17 7.06 -31.20
C ALA A 120 -0.05 6.09 -30.01
N ARG A 121 0.88 5.12 -30.05
CA ARG A 121 1.23 4.29 -28.89
C ARG A 121 2.15 5.07 -27.96
N ARG A 122 1.58 6.01 -27.22
CA ARG A 122 2.22 6.47 -25.98
C ARG A 122 2.46 5.22 -25.13
N PRO A 123 3.71 4.89 -24.72
CA PRO A 123 3.90 3.84 -23.74
C PRO A 123 3.10 4.26 -22.51
N VAL A 124 2.10 3.46 -22.14
CA VAL A 124 1.53 3.56 -20.80
C VAL A 124 2.67 3.15 -19.88
N VAL A 125 3.42 4.14 -19.40
CA VAL A 125 4.38 3.96 -18.32
C VAL A 125 3.55 3.70 -17.09
N THR A 126 3.16 2.44 -16.92
CA THR A 126 2.55 1.97 -15.69
C THR A 126 3.68 1.92 -14.67
N GLN A 127 3.90 3.03 -13.95
CA GLN A 127 4.71 2.98 -12.74
C GLN A 127 3.93 2.14 -11.72
N ALA A 128 4.24 0.84 -11.68
CA ALA A 128 3.81 -0.02 -10.60
C ALA A 128 4.73 0.26 -9.39
N ALA A 129 4.45 1.34 -8.66
CA ALA A 129 5.02 1.48 -7.33
C ALA A 129 4.44 0.36 -6.46
N SER A 130 5.28 -0.52 -5.92
CA SER A 130 4.85 -1.52 -4.94
C SER A 130 4.50 -0.81 -3.62
N GLN A 131 3.33 -0.19 -3.56
CA GLN A 131 2.83 0.50 -2.38
C GLN A 131 2.39 -0.54 -1.34
N GLY A 132 2.90 -0.42 -0.11
CA GLY A 132 2.37 -1.16 1.06
C GLY A 132 3.38 -1.92 1.92
N SER A 133 4.68 -1.93 1.59
CA SER A 133 5.72 -2.50 2.47
C SER A 133 6.57 -1.46 3.20
N THR A 134 6.45 -0.18 2.81
CA THR A 134 7.19 0.94 3.40
C THR A 134 6.22 1.95 4.00
N PHE A 135 6.55 2.47 5.18
CA PHE A 135 5.78 3.46 5.94
C PHE A 135 6.67 4.67 6.26
N GLY A 136 6.11 5.88 6.26
CA GLY A 136 6.85 7.14 6.54
C GLY A 136 7.50 7.78 5.30
N GLN A 137 7.89 9.05 5.44
CA GLN A 137 8.49 9.88 4.38
C GLN A 137 9.99 10.13 4.57
N LEU A 138 10.39 10.60 5.76
CA LEU A 138 11.80 10.81 6.14
C LEU A 138 12.27 9.71 7.08
N PHE A 139 11.48 9.37 8.11
CA PHE A 139 11.72 8.20 8.94
C PHE A 139 11.01 6.99 8.32
N ARG A 140 11.68 6.35 7.36
CA ARG A 140 11.07 5.35 6.47
C ARG A 140 11.31 3.95 6.99
N VAL A 141 10.24 3.23 7.28
CA VAL A 141 10.31 1.84 7.75
C VAL A 141 9.82 0.91 6.66
N THR A 142 10.69 0.03 6.17
CA THR A 142 10.33 -1.04 5.25
C THR A 142 10.33 -2.37 5.99
N THR A 143 9.17 -3.01 6.12
CA THR A 143 9.08 -4.35 6.73
C THR A 143 9.29 -5.43 5.69
N TYR A 144 9.76 -6.61 6.11
CA TYR A 144 9.89 -7.77 5.23
C TYR A 144 9.62 -9.09 5.96
N GLY A 145 9.53 -10.16 5.17
CA GLY A 145 9.30 -11.52 5.65
C GLY A 145 7.82 -11.91 5.71
N THR A 146 7.61 -13.19 6.05
CA THR A 146 6.27 -13.77 6.18
C THR A 146 6.22 -14.66 7.42
N SER A 147 5.01 -14.93 7.91
CA SER A 147 4.84 -15.71 9.15
C SER A 147 5.49 -17.10 9.17
N HIS A 148 5.67 -17.74 8.02
CA HIS A 148 6.26 -19.09 7.90
C HIS A 148 7.53 -19.10 7.04
N GLY A 149 8.07 -17.93 6.69
CA GLY A 149 9.39 -17.83 6.08
C GLY A 149 10.51 -18.03 7.10
N LEU A 150 11.77 -17.88 6.66
CA LEU A 150 12.95 -18.01 7.52
C LEU A 150 13.00 -16.96 8.64
N GLY A 151 12.40 -15.79 8.42
CA GLY A 151 12.34 -14.72 9.41
C GLY A 151 11.47 -13.55 8.94
N VAL A 152 11.35 -12.58 9.83
CA VAL A 152 10.73 -11.28 9.59
C VAL A 152 11.66 -10.19 10.08
N GLY A 153 11.43 -8.95 9.67
CA GLY A 153 12.27 -7.85 10.11
C GLY A 153 11.86 -6.51 9.50
N CYS A 154 12.73 -5.53 9.67
CA CYS A 154 12.57 -4.21 9.08
C CYS A 154 13.92 -3.59 8.70
N ILE A 155 13.84 -2.64 7.78
CA ILE A 155 14.90 -1.68 7.47
C ILE A 155 14.35 -0.30 7.82
N VAL A 156 15.06 0.44 8.67
CA VAL A 156 14.73 1.81 9.03
C VAL A 156 15.73 2.73 8.35
N ASP A 157 15.24 3.53 7.42
CA ASP A 157 16.00 4.54 6.68
C ASP A 157 15.64 5.95 7.18
N GLY A 158 16.62 6.85 7.21
CA GLY A 158 16.46 8.22 7.71
C GLY A 158 16.46 8.38 9.24
N CYS A 159 16.90 7.37 10.00
CA CYS A 159 17.18 7.56 11.42
C CYS A 159 18.40 8.49 11.60
N PRO A 160 18.32 9.57 12.40
CA PRO A 160 19.46 10.45 12.64
C PRO A 160 20.67 9.70 13.21
N PRO A 161 21.91 10.11 12.88
CA PRO A 161 23.11 9.55 13.50
C PRO A 161 23.27 10.02 14.94
N ARG A 162 24.04 9.26 15.74
CA ARG A 162 24.37 9.51 17.15
C ARG A 162 23.18 9.37 18.11
N LEU A 163 22.19 8.58 17.74
CA LEU A 163 21.20 8.08 18.70
C LEU A 163 21.79 6.84 19.37
N PRO A 164 21.99 6.83 20.70
CA PRO A 164 22.41 5.63 21.39
C PRO A 164 21.22 4.66 21.46
N ILE A 165 21.41 3.44 20.97
CA ILE A 165 20.38 2.40 20.95
C ILE A 165 21.02 1.03 21.12
N THR A 166 20.42 0.20 21.97
CA THR A 166 20.88 -1.16 22.25
C THR A 166 19.89 -2.20 21.76
N VAL A 167 20.36 -3.42 21.52
CA VAL A 167 19.49 -4.54 21.14
C VAL A 167 18.49 -4.84 22.25
N GLU A 168 18.91 -4.70 23.51
CA GLU A 168 18.11 -4.95 24.71
C GLU A 168 16.89 -4.02 24.79
N GLU A 169 17.06 -2.74 24.42
CA GLU A 169 15.95 -1.78 24.38
C GLU A 169 14.91 -2.17 23.32
N ILE A 170 15.35 -2.60 22.14
CA ILE A 170 14.46 -3.08 21.07
C ILE A 170 13.79 -4.39 21.49
N GLN A 171 14.56 -5.29 22.10
CA GLN A 171 14.07 -6.57 22.59
C GLN A 171 13.01 -6.39 23.69
N GLY A 172 13.13 -5.38 24.55
CA GLY A 172 12.13 -5.09 25.57
C GLY A 172 10.73 -4.85 25.00
N ASP A 173 10.63 -4.08 23.90
CA ASP A 173 9.35 -3.85 23.22
C ASP A 173 8.85 -5.08 22.45
N LEU A 174 9.76 -5.84 21.83
CA LEU A 174 9.41 -7.10 21.17
C LEU A 174 8.91 -8.15 22.17
N ASP A 175 9.53 -8.19 23.35
CA ASP A 175 9.15 -9.07 24.43
C ASP A 175 7.78 -8.72 24.96
N ARG A 176 7.39 -7.44 25.04
CA ARG A 176 6.02 -7.01 25.36
C ARG A 176 5.01 -7.48 24.31
N ARG A 177 5.37 -7.51 23.03
CA ARG A 177 4.48 -7.95 21.93
C ARG A 177 4.32 -9.48 21.84
N ARG A 178 5.32 -10.21 22.33
CA ARG A 178 5.51 -11.65 22.15
C ARG A 178 4.27 -12.48 22.55
N PRO A 179 3.90 -13.52 21.78
CA PRO A 179 2.83 -14.44 22.19
C PRO A 179 3.21 -15.27 23.42
N GLY A 180 2.21 -15.87 24.09
CA GLY A 180 2.43 -16.90 25.10
C GLY A 180 2.90 -16.39 26.47
N GLN A 181 2.76 -15.09 26.74
CA GLN A 181 3.08 -14.51 28.06
C GLN A 181 2.10 -14.92 29.14
N SER A 182 0.84 -15.22 28.77
CA SER A 182 -0.23 -15.47 29.75
C SER A 182 -1.29 -16.42 29.21
N ARG A 183 -2.13 -16.93 30.12
CA ARG A 183 -3.26 -17.83 29.81
C ARG A 183 -4.33 -17.20 28.90
N ILE A 184 -4.38 -15.86 28.85
CA ILE A 184 -5.34 -15.06 28.08
C ILE A 184 -4.81 -14.65 26.70
N THR A 185 -3.59 -15.07 26.35
CA THR A 185 -3.01 -14.90 25.01
C THR A 185 -2.80 -16.27 24.35
N THR A 186 -2.43 -16.29 23.08
CA THR A 186 -2.16 -17.52 22.35
C THR A 186 -1.05 -18.33 23.03
N PRO A 187 -1.20 -19.66 23.20
CA PRO A 187 -0.20 -20.52 23.82
C PRO A 187 1.01 -20.84 22.92
N ARG A 188 1.27 -20.03 21.89
CA ARG A 188 2.48 -20.12 21.06
C ARG A 188 3.65 -19.51 21.82
N LYS A 189 4.81 -20.17 21.79
CA LYS A 189 6.06 -19.66 22.36
C LYS A 189 7.02 -19.39 21.22
N GLU A 190 7.12 -18.13 20.83
CA GLU A 190 8.06 -17.62 19.83
C GLU A 190 9.03 -16.71 20.60
N SER A 191 10.35 -16.81 20.40
CA SER A 191 11.31 -16.03 21.21
C SER A 191 11.36 -14.56 20.82
N ASP A 192 11.07 -14.25 19.55
CA ASP A 192 11.13 -12.91 18.97
C ASP A 192 12.48 -12.21 19.19
N THR A 193 13.55 -13.00 19.21
CA THR A 193 14.92 -12.52 19.41
C THR A 193 15.37 -11.71 18.19
N CYS A 194 15.63 -10.42 18.38
CA CYS A 194 16.13 -9.56 17.32
C CYS A 194 17.66 -9.52 17.24
N GLN A 195 18.14 -9.19 16.04
CA GLN A 195 19.53 -8.90 15.77
C GLN A 195 19.59 -7.65 14.91
N ILE A 196 20.47 -6.71 15.27
CA ILE A 196 20.82 -5.56 14.43
C ILE A 196 21.95 -6.00 13.50
N VAL A 197 21.74 -5.85 12.20
CA VAL A 197 22.66 -6.30 11.14
C VAL A 197 23.49 -5.12 10.60
N SER A 198 22.93 -3.91 10.57
CA SER A 198 23.59 -2.70 10.06
C SER A 198 23.03 -1.42 10.71
N GLY A 199 23.71 -0.29 10.48
CA GLY A 199 23.24 1.07 10.81
C GLY A 199 23.43 1.49 12.27
N VAL A 200 24.00 0.62 13.10
CA VAL A 200 24.40 0.89 14.48
C VAL A 200 25.83 0.41 14.66
N SER A 201 26.69 1.29 15.18
CA SER A 201 28.10 0.99 15.44
C SER A 201 28.25 0.00 16.59
N GLU A 202 29.44 -0.62 16.71
CA GLU A 202 29.77 -1.50 17.84
C GLU A 202 29.65 -0.81 19.21
N SER A 203 29.78 0.52 19.26
CA SER A 203 29.61 1.32 20.47
C SER A 203 28.15 1.66 20.79
N GLY A 204 27.19 1.19 19.97
CA GLY A 204 25.76 1.35 20.20
C GLY A 204 25.17 2.66 19.72
N TRP A 205 25.81 3.34 18.77
CA TRP A 205 25.31 4.60 18.19
C TRP A 205 24.79 4.39 16.78
N THR A 206 23.65 4.97 16.44
CA THR A 206 23.19 5.01 15.04
C THR A 206 24.19 5.78 14.18
N GLU A 207 24.44 5.30 12.98
CA GLU A 207 25.45 5.87 12.08
C GLU A 207 24.84 6.85 11.05
N GLY A 208 23.51 6.88 10.95
CA GLY A 208 22.77 7.63 9.93
C GLY A 208 22.48 6.80 8.68
N ASP A 209 23.12 5.64 8.56
CA ASP A 209 22.86 4.62 7.53
C ASP A 209 21.60 3.79 7.85
N PRO A 210 21.03 3.07 6.85
CA PRO A 210 19.87 2.22 7.07
C PRO A 210 20.11 1.15 8.15
N ILE A 211 19.23 1.13 9.15
CA ILE A 211 19.26 0.18 10.26
C ILE A 211 18.48 -1.07 9.87
N HIS A 212 19.19 -2.19 9.73
CA HIS A 212 18.58 -3.48 9.39
C HIS A 212 18.40 -4.31 10.65
N ILE A 213 17.15 -4.70 10.95
CA ILE A 213 16.80 -5.58 12.06
C ILE A 213 16.17 -6.86 11.52
N THR A 214 16.69 -7.99 11.97
CA THR A 214 16.17 -9.31 11.61
C THR A 214 15.73 -10.09 12.84
N VAL A 215 14.64 -10.84 12.69
CA VAL A 215 14.08 -11.74 13.70
C VAL A 215 13.80 -13.10 13.03
N PRO A 216 14.63 -14.13 13.30
CA PRO A 216 14.42 -15.45 12.72
C PRO A 216 13.13 -16.08 13.27
N ASN A 217 12.42 -16.81 12.42
CA ASN A 217 11.28 -17.61 12.86
C ASN A 217 11.79 -18.98 13.36
N ALA A 218 11.31 -19.43 14.52
CA ALA A 218 11.55 -20.80 14.95
C ALA A 218 10.83 -21.78 14.01
N THR A 219 11.46 -22.92 13.72
CA THR A 219 10.95 -23.93 12.79
C THR A 219 9.58 -24.43 13.25
N GLN A 220 8.50 -24.07 12.54
CA GLN A 220 7.14 -24.53 12.85
C GLN A 220 6.84 -25.86 12.16
N ARG A 221 6.21 -26.78 12.91
CA ARG A 221 5.69 -28.05 12.36
C ARG A 221 4.50 -27.74 11.43
N SER A 222 4.62 -28.14 10.17
CA SER A 222 3.64 -27.91 9.11
C SER A 222 2.31 -28.69 9.25
N GLN A 223 2.24 -29.64 10.21
CA GLN A 223 1.14 -30.61 10.30
C GLN A 223 -0.21 -30.05 10.79
N ASP A 224 -0.27 -28.87 11.40
CA ASP A 224 -1.51 -28.32 11.98
C ASP A 224 -2.46 -27.62 10.96
N TYR A 225 -2.10 -27.57 9.66
CA TYR A 225 -2.76 -26.66 8.69
C TYR A 225 -3.42 -27.32 7.48
N ALA A 226 -3.44 -28.65 7.36
CA ALA A 226 -3.99 -29.35 6.18
C ALA A 226 -5.47 -29.01 5.89
N GLU A 227 -6.29 -28.81 6.94
CA GLU A 227 -7.71 -28.42 6.78
C GLU A 227 -7.87 -26.94 6.33
N MET A 228 -6.88 -26.08 6.59
CA MET A 228 -6.89 -24.65 6.21
C MET A 228 -6.45 -24.42 4.75
N GLU A 229 -5.87 -25.44 4.11
CA GLU A 229 -5.43 -25.39 2.71
C GLU A 229 -6.59 -25.34 1.72
N VAL A 230 -7.73 -25.90 2.10
CA VAL A 230 -8.89 -26.07 1.21
C VAL A 230 -9.92 -24.94 1.35
N ALA A 231 -10.07 -24.39 2.55
CA ALA A 231 -11.12 -23.42 2.90
C ALA A 231 -10.63 -21.97 2.89
N TYR A 232 -11.53 -21.00 2.68
CA TYR A 232 -11.30 -19.61 3.08
C TYR A 232 -11.66 -19.45 4.56
N ARG A 233 -10.79 -18.85 5.39
CA ARG A 233 -11.16 -18.58 6.78
C ARG A 233 -12.05 -17.32 6.82
N PRO A 234 -13.22 -17.37 7.47
CA PRO A 234 -14.07 -16.18 7.61
C PRO A 234 -13.31 -15.02 8.23
N SER A 235 -13.49 -13.81 7.70
CA SER A 235 -12.87 -12.58 8.23
C SER A 235 -11.32 -12.55 8.22
N HIS A 236 -10.68 -13.45 7.46
CA HIS A 236 -9.25 -13.40 7.11
C HIS A 236 -9.03 -12.90 5.69
N ALA A 237 -7.76 -12.72 5.32
CA ALA A 237 -7.35 -12.23 4.02
C ALA A 237 -7.29 -13.30 2.93
N ASP A 238 -7.67 -14.55 3.22
CA ASP A 238 -7.41 -15.69 2.34
C ASP A 238 -8.05 -15.54 0.95
N ALA A 239 -9.34 -15.19 0.90
CA ALA A 239 -10.08 -15.02 -0.34
C ALA A 239 -9.63 -13.76 -1.10
N THR A 240 -9.40 -12.67 -0.36
CA THR A 240 -8.97 -11.40 -0.98
C THR A 240 -7.55 -11.49 -1.55
N TYR A 241 -6.67 -12.30 -0.96
CA TYR A 241 -5.35 -12.59 -1.52
C TYR A 241 -5.43 -13.41 -2.81
N ASP A 242 -6.24 -14.47 -2.85
CA ASP A 242 -6.46 -15.23 -4.09
C ASP A 242 -7.06 -14.35 -5.19
N MET A 243 -8.06 -13.51 -4.86
CA MET A 243 -8.68 -12.59 -5.82
C MET A 243 -7.71 -11.53 -6.34
N LYS A 244 -6.83 -10.99 -5.48
CA LYS A 244 -5.90 -9.91 -5.84
C LYS A 244 -4.63 -10.41 -6.52
N TYR A 245 -4.06 -11.51 -6.02
CA TYR A 245 -2.72 -11.99 -6.39
C TYR A 245 -2.74 -13.34 -7.11
N GLY A 246 -3.88 -14.03 -7.17
CA GLY A 246 -3.98 -15.39 -7.72
C GLY A 246 -3.33 -16.47 -6.84
N THR A 247 -2.66 -16.07 -5.77
CA THR A 247 -1.92 -16.93 -4.86
C THR A 247 -2.07 -16.46 -3.41
N ARG A 248 -2.10 -17.41 -2.49
CA ARG A 248 -2.17 -17.17 -1.05
C ARG A 248 -1.16 -18.04 -0.31
N ALA A 249 -0.66 -17.52 0.81
CA ALA A 249 0.15 -18.31 1.73
C ALA A 249 -0.77 -19.23 2.55
N VAL A 250 -0.86 -20.49 2.14
CA VAL A 250 -1.67 -21.52 2.80
C VAL A 250 -1.24 -21.74 4.26
N ALA A 251 0.08 -21.76 4.50
CA ALA A 251 0.63 -21.83 5.84
C ALA A 251 0.51 -20.46 6.54
N GLY A 252 -0.51 -20.32 7.39
CA GLY A 252 -0.72 -19.13 8.20
C GLY A 252 -1.42 -17.98 7.48
N GLY A 253 -0.99 -16.75 7.76
CA GLY A 253 -1.58 -15.53 7.20
C GLY A 253 -0.65 -14.80 6.21
N GLY A 254 0.44 -15.44 5.79
CA GLY A 254 1.44 -14.85 4.89
C GLY A 254 1.98 -13.51 5.40
N ARG A 255 1.91 -12.49 4.54
CA ARG A 255 2.34 -11.11 4.82
C ARG A 255 1.31 -10.29 5.61
N ALA A 256 0.01 -10.61 5.51
CA ALA A 256 -1.05 -9.97 6.31
C ALA A 256 -1.12 -10.47 7.76
N SER A 257 -0.25 -11.41 8.13
CA SER A 257 -0.16 -11.95 9.49
C SER A 257 0.33 -10.90 10.47
N ALA A 258 -0.17 -10.97 11.72
CA ALA A 258 0.35 -10.19 12.83
C ALA A 258 1.85 -10.44 13.13
N ARG A 259 2.49 -11.44 12.53
CA ARG A 259 3.95 -11.61 12.58
C ARG A 259 4.70 -10.42 11.97
N GLU A 260 4.15 -9.78 10.93
CA GLU A 260 4.77 -8.62 10.26
C GLU A 260 5.00 -7.45 11.24
N THR A 261 4.15 -7.33 12.26
CA THR A 261 4.20 -6.25 13.25
C THR A 261 5.45 -6.28 14.11
N ILE A 262 6.24 -7.36 14.07
CA ILE A 262 7.59 -7.40 14.66
C ILE A 262 8.47 -6.28 14.08
N GLY A 263 8.46 -6.11 12.75
CA GLY A 263 9.23 -5.05 12.11
C GLY A 263 8.75 -3.66 12.54
N ARG A 264 7.44 -3.49 12.73
CA ARG A 264 6.85 -2.23 13.21
C ARG A 264 7.26 -1.92 14.64
N VAL A 265 7.18 -2.91 15.54
CA VAL A 265 7.55 -2.74 16.96
C VAL A 265 9.05 -2.49 17.12
N ALA A 266 9.88 -3.22 16.36
CA ALA A 266 11.33 -3.00 16.39
C ALA A 266 11.70 -1.58 15.92
N ALA A 267 11.13 -1.11 14.81
CA ALA A 267 11.33 0.26 14.34
C ALA A 267 10.72 1.29 15.30
N GLY A 268 9.57 0.97 15.90
CA GLY A 268 8.90 1.79 16.91
C GLY A 268 9.75 2.01 18.16
N ALA A 269 10.54 1.02 18.59
CA ALA A 269 11.47 1.16 19.70
C ALA A 269 12.54 2.23 19.41
N ILE A 270 13.10 2.23 18.19
CA ILE A 270 14.05 3.26 17.73
C ILE A 270 13.37 4.64 17.72
N ALA A 271 12.15 4.74 17.17
CA ALA A 271 11.40 5.99 17.14
C ALA A 271 11.05 6.52 18.54
N LYS A 272 10.63 5.65 19.46
CA LYS A 272 10.40 6.02 20.87
C LYS A 272 11.67 6.55 21.53
N LYS A 273 12.82 5.91 21.29
CA LYS A 273 14.12 6.37 21.80
C LYS A 273 14.47 7.75 21.25
N LEU A 274 14.31 7.97 19.95
CA LEU A 274 14.53 9.27 19.30
C LEU A 274 13.66 10.36 19.93
N LEU A 275 12.35 10.14 19.98
CA LEU A 275 11.37 11.09 20.54
C LEU A 275 11.66 11.42 22.01
N LYS A 276 12.00 10.40 22.81
CA LYS A 276 12.38 10.59 24.22
C LYS A 276 13.65 11.43 24.37
N GLN A 277 14.65 11.23 23.52
CA GLN A 277 15.91 11.99 23.61
C GLN A 277 15.78 13.43 23.13
N VAL A 278 15.08 13.66 22.03
CA VAL A 278 14.98 15.01 21.44
C VAL A 278 14.00 15.88 22.24
N CYS A 279 12.86 15.32 22.64
CA CYS A 279 11.73 16.10 23.17
C CYS A 279 11.25 15.65 24.54
N GLY A 280 11.78 14.56 25.10
CA GLY A 280 11.24 13.99 26.34
C GLY A 280 9.84 13.39 26.16
N THR A 281 9.45 13.09 24.91
CA THR A 281 8.14 12.54 24.58
C THR A 281 8.02 11.11 25.07
N GLU A 282 6.89 10.79 25.69
CA GLU A 282 6.54 9.46 26.18
C GLU A 282 5.29 8.97 25.46
N VAL A 283 5.29 7.71 25.00
CA VAL A 283 4.15 7.08 24.33
C VAL A 283 3.73 5.86 25.15
N LEU A 284 2.56 5.93 25.77
CA LEU A 284 2.02 4.91 26.65
C LEU A 284 0.71 4.35 26.11
N GLY A 285 0.67 3.05 25.84
CA GLY A 285 -0.55 2.35 25.45
C GLY A 285 -1.08 1.50 26.60
N TYR A 286 -2.39 1.41 26.75
CA TYR A 286 -3.02 0.47 27.68
C TYR A 286 -4.38 -0.01 27.18
N VAL A 287 -4.81 -1.16 27.69
CA VAL A 287 -6.13 -1.71 27.36
C VAL A 287 -7.19 -0.96 28.16
N SER A 288 -8.04 -0.21 27.45
CA SER A 288 -9.13 0.56 28.05
C SER A 288 -10.44 -0.21 28.11
N ARG A 289 -10.61 -1.22 27.24
CA ARG A 289 -11.84 -1.99 27.20
C ARG A 289 -11.63 -3.40 26.68
N VAL A 290 -12.35 -4.36 27.25
CA VAL A 290 -12.54 -5.69 26.67
C VAL A 290 -14.03 -6.04 26.72
N LYS A 291 -14.62 -6.26 25.54
CA LYS A 291 -16.06 -6.53 25.39
C LYS A 291 -16.93 -5.44 26.06
N ASP A 292 -17.55 -5.75 27.20
CA ASP A 292 -18.47 -4.87 27.92
C ASP A 292 -17.83 -4.27 29.19
N VAL A 293 -16.57 -4.60 29.48
CA VAL A 293 -15.82 -4.09 30.64
C VAL A 293 -14.93 -2.94 30.16
N GLU A 294 -15.14 -1.75 30.70
CA GLU A 294 -14.36 -0.53 30.46
C GLU A 294 -13.58 -0.17 31.72
N SER A 295 -12.39 0.42 31.56
CA SER A 295 -11.60 0.94 32.67
C SER A 295 -11.75 2.44 32.83
N HIS A 296 -11.58 2.91 34.07
CA HIS A 296 -11.59 4.33 34.40
C HIS A 296 -10.20 4.75 34.85
N VAL A 297 -9.46 5.38 33.93
CA VAL A 297 -8.06 5.71 34.12
C VAL A 297 -7.87 7.21 33.97
N ASP A 298 -7.18 7.82 34.93
CA ASP A 298 -6.67 9.17 34.79
C ASP A 298 -5.48 9.17 33.82
N VAL A 299 -5.67 9.82 32.66
CA VAL A 299 -4.69 9.88 31.57
C VAL A 299 -3.41 10.62 31.98
N ASP A 300 -3.49 11.53 32.93
CA ASP A 300 -2.34 12.32 33.35
C ASP A 300 -1.47 11.60 34.39
N ALA A 301 -2.05 10.65 35.14
CA ALA A 301 -1.36 9.93 36.22
C ALA A 301 -0.84 8.53 35.85
N VAL A 302 -1.30 7.93 34.74
CA VAL A 302 -0.94 6.55 34.38
C VAL A 302 0.57 6.35 34.21
N SER A 303 1.12 5.27 34.75
CA SER A 303 2.54 4.90 34.60
C SER A 303 2.73 3.58 33.82
N SER A 304 3.92 3.41 33.24
CA SER A 304 4.29 2.17 32.54
C SER A 304 4.25 0.95 33.48
N GLU A 305 4.65 1.12 34.75
CA GLU A 305 4.65 0.07 35.75
C GLU A 305 3.23 -0.41 36.06
N GLN A 306 2.26 0.50 36.14
CA GLN A 306 0.86 0.15 36.33
C GLN A 306 0.32 -0.64 35.13
N ILE A 307 0.71 -0.24 33.91
CA ILE A 307 0.31 -0.93 32.68
C ILE A 307 0.88 -2.35 32.64
N GLU A 308 2.16 -2.55 32.92
CA GLU A 308 2.80 -3.87 32.84
C GLU A 308 2.57 -4.74 34.09
N SER A 309 1.90 -4.24 35.12
CA SER A 309 1.63 -4.95 36.39
C SER A 309 0.78 -6.22 36.24
N ASN A 310 0.02 -6.33 35.15
CA ASN A 310 -0.93 -7.41 34.92
C ASN A 310 -0.98 -7.86 33.46
N ALA A 311 -1.48 -9.08 33.24
CA ALA A 311 -1.49 -9.71 31.93
C ALA A 311 -2.42 -9.06 30.89
N VAL A 312 -3.41 -8.27 31.33
CA VAL A 312 -4.34 -7.56 30.43
C VAL A 312 -3.73 -6.27 29.92
N ARG A 313 -2.76 -5.70 30.65
CA ARG A 313 -2.19 -4.37 30.43
C ARG A 313 -3.17 -3.22 30.64
N CYS A 314 -3.94 -3.30 31.72
CA CYS A 314 -4.86 -2.25 32.13
C CYS A 314 -4.41 -1.68 33.49
N PRO A 315 -4.19 -0.37 33.64
CA PRO A 315 -3.71 0.22 34.90
C PRO A 315 -4.79 0.26 35.99
N ASP A 316 -6.07 0.15 35.64
CA ASP A 316 -7.18 -0.01 36.57
C ASP A 316 -7.24 -1.49 37.00
N THR A 317 -6.89 -1.77 38.25
CA THR A 317 -6.76 -3.13 38.77
C THR A 317 -8.09 -3.87 38.82
N ASP A 318 -9.18 -3.18 39.17
CA ASP A 318 -10.50 -3.78 39.31
C ASP A 318 -11.06 -4.14 37.93
N ALA A 319 -10.92 -3.22 36.97
CA ALA A 319 -11.28 -3.49 35.58
C ALA A 319 -10.38 -4.58 34.97
N ALA A 320 -9.07 -4.59 35.27
CA ALA A 320 -8.13 -5.61 34.78
C ALA A 320 -8.54 -7.02 35.21
N GLU A 321 -8.96 -7.21 36.48
CA GLU A 321 -9.45 -8.51 36.95
C GLU A 321 -10.73 -8.95 36.24
N GLN A 322 -11.67 -8.03 36.05
CA GLN A 322 -12.93 -8.31 35.35
C GLN A 322 -12.67 -8.65 33.88
N MET A 323 -11.84 -7.86 33.19
CA MET A 323 -11.41 -8.13 31.81
C MET A 323 -10.73 -9.50 31.71
N TYR A 324 -9.85 -9.85 32.66
CA TYR A 324 -9.20 -11.16 32.68
C TYR A 324 -10.22 -12.30 32.77
N LYS A 325 -11.19 -12.21 33.70
CA LYS A 325 -12.26 -13.22 33.87
C LYS A 325 -13.07 -13.38 32.59
N VAL A 326 -13.45 -12.27 31.95
CA VAL A 326 -14.18 -12.28 30.67
C VAL A 326 -13.38 -12.99 29.57
N ILE A 327 -12.09 -12.67 29.42
CA ILE A 327 -11.26 -13.31 28.40
C ILE A 327 -11.09 -14.81 28.68
N ASP A 328 -10.88 -15.19 29.94
CA ASP A 328 -10.70 -16.59 30.34
C ASP A 328 -11.95 -17.44 30.08
N ASP A 329 -13.14 -16.88 30.33
CA ASP A 329 -14.41 -17.56 30.09
C ASP A 329 -14.73 -17.69 28.60
N ILE A 330 -14.41 -16.68 27.79
CA ILE A 330 -14.55 -16.72 26.33
C ILE A 330 -13.60 -17.76 25.73
N ARG A 331 -12.36 -17.82 26.24
CA ARG A 331 -11.38 -18.85 25.89
C ARG A 331 -11.91 -20.26 26.19
N LYS A 332 -12.50 -20.51 27.36
CA LYS A 332 -13.11 -21.81 27.71
C LYS A 332 -14.22 -22.22 26.76
N LYS A 333 -14.98 -21.24 26.23
CA LYS A 333 -16.04 -21.45 25.23
C LYS A 333 -15.50 -21.70 23.81
N GLY A 334 -14.19 -21.59 23.59
CA GLY A 334 -13.56 -21.73 22.28
C GLY A 334 -13.92 -20.59 21.32
N ASP A 335 -14.21 -19.42 21.86
CA ASP A 335 -14.60 -18.20 21.12
C ASP A 335 -13.54 -17.09 21.32
N SER A 336 -13.74 -15.91 20.74
CA SER A 336 -12.85 -14.76 20.88
C SER A 336 -13.59 -13.45 21.16
N CYS A 337 -12.89 -12.45 21.66
CA CYS A 337 -13.40 -11.10 21.85
C CYS A 337 -12.44 -10.03 21.34
N GLY A 338 -13.02 -8.87 21.04
CA GLY A 338 -12.30 -7.64 20.75
C GLY A 338 -12.22 -6.74 21.97
N GLY A 339 -11.78 -5.51 21.73
CA GLY A 339 -11.64 -4.49 22.76
C GLY A 339 -10.93 -3.25 22.23
N GLU A 340 -10.53 -2.38 23.13
CA GLU A 340 -10.00 -1.05 22.81
C GLU A 340 -8.65 -0.85 23.51
N VAL A 341 -7.73 -0.17 22.81
CA VAL A 341 -6.47 0.32 23.36
C VAL A 341 -6.52 1.84 23.34
N THR A 342 -6.27 2.46 24.49
CA THR A 342 -5.99 3.89 24.59
C THR A 342 -4.50 4.11 24.52
N CYS A 343 -4.05 5.09 23.76
CA CYS A 343 -2.65 5.53 23.71
C CYS A 343 -2.58 7.00 24.09
N ILE A 344 -1.61 7.33 24.93
CA ILE A 344 -1.33 8.66 25.43
C ILE A 344 0.08 9.04 25.00
N VAL A 345 0.22 10.20 24.38
CA VAL A 345 1.51 10.82 24.08
C VAL A 345 1.67 12.01 24.99
N ARG A 346 2.63 11.93 25.91
CA ARG A 346 3.01 13.04 26.80
C ARG A 346 4.19 13.79 26.23
N ASN A 347 4.25 15.09 26.51
CA ASN A 347 5.29 15.98 26.02
C ASN A 347 5.45 15.88 24.50
N CYS A 348 4.33 15.85 23.76
CA CYS A 348 4.37 15.91 22.31
C CYS A 348 4.87 17.32 21.91
N PRO A 349 5.85 17.44 21.00
CA PRO A 349 6.31 18.75 20.54
C PRO A 349 5.17 19.53 19.91
N LYS A 350 5.14 20.85 20.11
CA LYS A 350 4.16 21.75 19.49
C LYS A 350 4.52 21.92 18.02
N GLY A 351 3.54 21.79 17.13
CA GLY A 351 3.72 22.08 15.70
C GLY A 351 3.96 20.87 14.78
N LEU A 352 3.87 19.63 15.28
CA LEU A 352 3.99 18.45 14.43
C LEU A 352 2.71 18.22 13.62
N GLY A 353 2.85 17.94 12.33
CA GLY A 353 1.73 17.72 11.41
C GLY A 353 1.74 18.71 10.24
N ALA A 354 0.75 18.58 9.36
CA ALA A 354 0.52 19.49 8.25
C ALA A 354 -0.98 19.83 8.11
N PRO A 355 -1.35 21.00 7.59
CA PRO A 355 -2.74 21.48 7.67
C PRO A 355 -3.74 20.80 6.72
N VAL A 356 -3.28 20.10 5.67
CA VAL A 356 -4.15 19.59 4.59
C VAL A 356 -4.08 18.07 4.42
N PHE A 357 -3.04 17.56 3.75
CA PHE A 357 -2.93 16.14 3.40
C PHE A 357 -2.06 15.33 4.37
N GLY A 358 -1.16 15.97 5.09
CA GLY A 358 -0.34 15.35 6.15
C GLY A 358 -0.83 15.70 7.55
N LYS A 359 -2.15 15.80 7.75
CA LYS A 359 -2.71 16.08 9.09
C LYS A 359 -2.28 14.99 10.05
N LEU A 360 -1.76 15.38 11.20
CA LEU A 360 -1.22 14.43 12.18
C LEU A 360 -2.27 13.39 12.59
N GLU A 361 -3.51 13.82 12.86
CA GLU A 361 -4.63 12.93 13.17
C GLU A 361 -4.94 11.92 12.06
N ALA A 362 -4.78 12.32 10.78
CA ALA A 362 -5.04 11.45 9.63
C ALA A 362 -3.93 10.43 9.42
N GLU A 363 -2.66 10.84 9.60
CA GLU A 363 -1.50 9.95 9.54
C GLU A 363 -1.52 8.95 10.70
N LEU A 364 -1.85 9.40 11.92
CA LEU A 364 -2.07 8.52 13.08
C LEU A 364 -3.21 7.53 12.82
N ALA A 365 -4.34 7.99 12.27
CA ALA A 365 -5.45 7.13 11.89
C ALA A 365 -5.00 6.07 10.87
N GLY A 366 -4.33 6.47 9.79
CA GLY A 366 -3.83 5.56 8.76
C GLY A 366 -2.85 4.52 9.32
N ALA A 367 -1.91 4.97 10.16
CA ALA A 367 -0.94 4.12 10.83
C ALA A 367 -1.60 3.04 11.69
N LEU A 368 -2.56 3.43 12.52
CA LEU A 368 -3.25 2.52 13.44
C LEU A 368 -4.29 1.63 12.75
N MET A 369 -4.99 2.15 11.74
CA MET A 369 -5.91 1.38 10.91
C MET A 369 -5.20 0.38 9.99
N SER A 370 -3.89 0.54 9.79
CA SER A 370 -3.06 -0.45 9.07
C SER A 370 -2.64 -1.65 9.94
N LEU A 371 -2.92 -1.63 11.25
CA LEU A 371 -2.64 -2.76 12.14
C LEU A 371 -3.56 -3.94 11.85
N PRO A 372 -3.09 -5.19 11.99
CA PRO A 372 -3.95 -6.36 11.87
C PRO A 372 -5.07 -6.34 12.92
N ALA A 373 -6.29 -6.70 12.48
CA ALA A 373 -7.50 -6.71 13.29
C ALA A 373 -8.00 -5.36 13.82
N SER A 374 -7.33 -4.23 13.57
CA SER A 374 -7.99 -2.94 13.73
C SER A 374 -9.07 -2.81 12.66
N LYS A 375 -10.29 -2.48 13.09
CA LYS A 375 -11.46 -2.42 12.19
C LYS A 375 -12.41 -1.33 12.64
N VAL A 376 -12.96 -0.65 11.65
CA VAL A 376 -14.25 0.03 11.76
C VAL A 376 -15.31 -1.06 11.59
N SER A 377 -16.16 -1.26 12.59
CA SER A 377 -17.31 -2.16 12.49
C SER A 377 -18.56 -1.38 12.87
N SER A 378 -19.42 -1.18 11.88
CA SER A 378 -20.76 -0.62 12.03
C SER A 378 -21.68 -1.67 12.68
N SER A 379 -21.48 -1.92 13.97
CA SER A 379 -22.56 -2.52 14.78
C SER A 379 -23.43 -1.38 15.28
N LEU A 380 -24.33 -0.93 14.40
CA LEU A 380 -25.51 -0.17 14.78
C LEU A 380 -26.46 -1.14 15.52
N LYS A 381 -26.08 -1.59 16.71
CA LYS A 381 -27.08 -2.12 17.64
C LYS A 381 -27.90 -0.91 18.05
N LEU A 382 -29.18 -0.95 17.69
CA LEU A 382 -30.23 0.00 17.98
C LEU A 382 -30.03 0.58 19.40
N ALA A 383 -29.31 1.70 19.49
CA ALA A 383 -29.04 2.45 20.72
C ALA A 383 -30.25 3.33 21.05
N LEU A 384 -31.44 2.74 20.91
CA LEU A 384 -32.66 3.30 21.45
C LEU A 384 -32.75 2.73 22.86
N ILE A 385 -32.60 3.62 23.85
CA ILE A 385 -32.77 3.41 25.29
C ILE A 385 -31.44 3.09 26.00
N LEU A 386 -30.88 4.13 26.65
CA LEU A 386 -29.74 4.21 27.59
C LEU A 386 -28.42 4.75 27.00
N ASP A 387 -28.15 6.02 27.32
CA ASP A 387 -26.94 6.81 27.07
C ASP A 387 -25.68 6.30 27.80
N PHE A 388 -25.27 5.03 27.62
CA PHE A 388 -24.13 4.49 28.38
C PHE A 388 -23.16 3.58 27.62
N PHE A 389 -23.23 3.51 26.29
CA PHE A 389 -22.22 2.80 25.50
C PHE A 389 -21.60 3.70 24.44
N SER A 390 -20.46 4.31 24.78
CA SER A 390 -19.50 4.72 23.75
C SER A 390 -18.97 3.42 23.14
N VAL A 391 -19.46 3.07 21.96
CA VAL A 391 -18.88 1.98 21.16
C VAL A 391 -17.89 2.66 20.25
N CYS A 392 -16.59 2.57 20.57
CA CYS A 392 -15.56 3.06 19.67
C CYS A 392 -15.54 2.15 18.43
N GLN A 393 -15.98 2.70 17.31
CA GLN A 393 -16.05 1.99 16.03
C GLN A 393 -14.87 2.39 15.14
N GLY A 394 -13.64 2.36 15.66
CA GLY A 394 -12.44 2.68 14.87
C GLY A 394 -11.34 3.39 15.65
N PHE A 395 -10.70 4.35 14.99
CA PHE A 395 -9.72 5.28 15.53
C PHE A 395 -10.43 6.55 16.02
N GLU A 396 -10.10 7.01 17.22
CA GLU A 396 -10.59 8.25 17.81
C GLU A 396 -9.43 9.05 18.39
N ILE A 397 -9.56 10.38 18.38
CA ILE A 397 -8.64 11.30 19.03
C ILE A 397 -9.45 12.28 19.89
N GLY A 398 -8.95 12.57 21.09
CA GLY A 398 -9.61 13.44 22.07
C GLY A 398 -11.00 12.95 22.45
N SER A 399 -12.01 13.82 22.25
CA SER A 399 -13.42 13.51 22.49
C SER A 399 -14.01 12.51 21.48
N GLY A 400 -13.28 12.16 20.42
CA GLY A 400 -13.71 11.17 19.43
C GLY A 400 -15.11 11.45 18.87
N PHE A 401 -15.90 10.39 18.70
CA PHE A 401 -17.28 10.51 18.23
C PHE A 401 -18.21 11.19 19.25
N ALA A 402 -17.90 11.18 20.54
CA ALA A 402 -18.71 11.87 21.54
C ALA A 402 -18.71 13.40 21.31
N GLY A 403 -17.62 13.95 20.78
CA GLY A 403 -17.53 15.36 20.40
C GLY A 403 -18.55 15.80 19.36
N SER A 404 -18.99 14.89 18.47
CA SER A 404 -20.00 15.21 17.43
C SER A 404 -21.40 15.52 17.98
N ARG A 405 -21.63 15.25 19.26
CA ARG A 405 -22.90 15.47 19.95
C ARG A 405 -22.90 16.73 20.83
N LEU A 406 -21.79 17.44 20.90
CA LEU A 406 -21.60 18.63 21.73
C LEU A 406 -21.80 19.91 20.91
N LEU A 407 -22.24 20.98 21.57
CA LEU A 407 -22.22 22.32 20.99
C LEU A 407 -20.77 22.84 20.93
N GLY A 408 -20.49 23.79 20.02
CA GLY A 408 -19.17 24.42 19.95
C GLY A 408 -18.76 25.07 21.27
N SER A 409 -19.69 25.71 21.99
CA SER A 409 -19.44 26.27 23.32
C SER A 409 -19.09 25.23 24.37
N GLU A 410 -19.50 23.98 24.18
CA GLU A 410 -19.22 22.86 25.08
C GLU A 410 -17.96 22.10 24.66
N HIS A 411 -17.61 22.11 23.37
CA HIS A 411 -16.49 21.35 22.83
C HIS A 411 -15.18 22.15 22.83
N ASN A 412 -15.24 23.43 22.51
CA ASN A 412 -14.05 24.26 22.30
C ASN A 412 -13.08 24.21 23.49
N ASP A 413 -11.81 24.00 23.18
CA ASP A 413 -10.73 24.01 24.15
C ASP A 413 -10.20 25.46 24.28
N GLU A 414 -10.65 26.17 25.31
CA GLU A 414 -10.26 27.56 25.55
C GLU A 414 -8.77 27.69 25.85
N PHE A 415 -8.08 28.58 25.14
CA PHE A 415 -6.68 28.90 25.40
C PHE A 415 -6.53 29.79 26.64
N TYR A 416 -5.48 29.54 27.42
CA TYR A 416 -5.06 30.39 28.53
C TYR A 416 -3.54 30.43 28.64
N MET A 417 -3.03 31.46 29.32
CA MET A 417 -1.61 31.56 29.69
C MET A 417 -1.39 30.81 31.00
N ALA A 418 -0.57 29.76 30.95
CA ALA A 418 -0.11 29.06 32.14
C ALA A 418 0.91 29.90 32.92
N ALA A 419 1.09 29.59 34.21
CA ALA A 419 1.98 30.34 35.10
C ALA A 419 3.46 30.29 34.68
N ASP A 420 3.84 29.28 33.89
CA ASP A 420 5.16 29.12 33.29
C ASP A 420 5.34 29.87 31.96
N GLY A 421 4.34 30.67 31.55
CA GLY A 421 4.38 31.46 30.33
C GLY A 421 4.01 30.69 29.06
N GLN A 422 3.56 29.43 29.18
CA GLN A 422 3.14 28.64 28.02
C GLN A 422 1.67 28.89 27.67
N ILE A 423 1.34 28.84 26.37
CA ILE A 423 -0.05 28.78 25.93
C ILE A 423 -0.51 27.32 26.09
N ARG A 424 -1.63 27.13 26.78
CA ARG A 424 -2.26 25.83 27.05
C ARG A 424 -3.76 25.91 26.84
N THR A 425 -4.43 24.77 26.83
CA THR A 425 -5.89 24.73 26.78
C THR A 425 -6.50 24.26 28.10
N ARG A 426 -7.64 24.84 28.50
CA ARG A 426 -8.32 24.49 29.76
C ARG A 426 -8.86 23.06 29.77
N THR A 427 -9.18 22.55 28.59
CA THR A 427 -9.63 21.19 28.33
C THR A 427 -8.84 20.62 27.16
N ASN A 428 -8.88 19.30 27.00
CA ASN A 428 -8.17 18.62 25.91
C ASN A 428 -9.15 17.75 25.09
N ARG A 429 -10.27 18.33 24.66
CA ARG A 429 -11.27 17.62 23.84
C ARG A 429 -10.79 17.41 22.41
N SER A 430 -9.88 18.24 21.93
CA SER A 430 -9.17 18.07 20.65
C SER A 430 -8.16 16.92 20.69
N GLY A 431 -7.78 16.44 21.89
CA GLY A 431 -6.86 15.32 22.04
C GLY A 431 -5.44 15.62 21.56
N GLY A 432 -4.93 16.81 21.88
CA GLY A 432 -3.56 17.23 21.58
C GLY A 432 -3.31 17.65 20.13
N VAL A 433 -4.32 17.60 19.24
CA VAL A 433 -4.19 17.95 17.82
C VAL A 433 -5.32 18.90 17.40
N GLN A 434 -4.95 20.04 16.81
CA GLN A 434 -5.88 21.05 16.31
C GLN A 434 -5.47 21.49 14.91
N GLY A 435 -6.42 21.49 13.98
CA GLY A 435 -6.14 21.80 12.57
C GLY A 435 -5.16 20.82 11.92
N GLY A 436 -5.05 19.59 12.44
CA GLY A 436 -4.07 18.59 12.00
C GLY A 436 -2.63 18.83 12.49
N ILE A 437 -2.43 19.72 13.47
CA ILE A 437 -1.13 20.07 14.05
C ILE A 437 -1.18 19.84 15.57
N SER A 438 -0.10 19.31 16.16
CA SER A 438 -0.03 19.13 17.61
C SER A 438 0.02 20.47 18.36
N ASN A 439 -0.82 20.62 19.37
CA ASN A 439 -0.93 21.86 20.16
C ASN A 439 -0.10 21.86 21.46
N GLY A 440 0.54 20.73 21.79
CA GLY A 440 1.40 20.55 22.96
C GLY A 440 0.71 19.95 24.18
N GLU A 441 -0.61 19.83 24.16
CA GLU A 441 -1.32 19.00 25.14
C GLU A 441 -1.11 17.51 24.85
N ASN A 442 -1.47 16.66 25.81
CA ASN A 442 -1.35 15.21 25.65
C ASN A 442 -2.16 14.73 24.44
N ILE A 443 -1.54 13.98 23.52
CA ILE A 443 -2.31 13.33 22.47
C ILE A 443 -2.97 12.10 23.08
N VAL A 444 -4.30 12.08 23.08
CA VAL A 444 -5.08 10.94 23.60
C VAL A 444 -5.85 10.35 22.44
N LEU A 445 -5.55 9.10 22.10
CA LEU A 445 -6.22 8.39 21.03
C LEU A 445 -6.70 7.02 21.48
N ARG A 446 -7.75 6.52 20.84
CA ARG A 446 -8.31 5.18 21.09
C ARG A 446 -8.37 4.41 19.79
N VAL A 447 -8.08 3.12 19.84
CA VAL A 447 -8.24 2.24 18.69
C VAL A 447 -8.95 0.95 19.06
N ALA A 448 -9.95 0.59 18.26
CA ALA A 448 -10.74 -0.62 18.43
C ALA A 448 -10.18 -1.80 17.61
N PHE A 449 -10.13 -2.97 18.24
CA PHE A 449 -9.75 -4.24 17.62
C PHE A 449 -10.94 -5.20 17.59
N LYS A 450 -11.19 -5.80 16.42
CA LYS A 450 -12.21 -6.83 16.28
C LYS A 450 -11.81 -8.13 17.00
N PRO A 451 -12.77 -9.01 17.34
CA PRO A 451 -12.45 -10.35 17.78
C PRO A 451 -11.58 -11.12 16.79
N THR A 452 -10.71 -11.99 17.32
CA THR A 452 -9.88 -12.90 16.51
C THR A 452 -10.77 -13.78 15.65
N ALA A 453 -10.57 -13.74 14.33
CA ALA A 453 -11.44 -14.42 13.38
C ALA A 453 -11.34 -15.95 13.44
N THR A 454 -10.20 -16.50 13.87
CA THR A 454 -10.04 -17.95 14.04
C THR A 454 -10.47 -18.38 15.43
N ILE A 455 -11.54 -19.15 15.50
CA ILE A 455 -12.14 -19.69 16.72
C ILE A 455 -12.34 -21.21 16.59
N SER A 456 -12.46 -21.92 17.71
CA SER A 456 -12.60 -23.38 17.75
C SER A 456 -14.02 -23.87 17.43
N ARG A 457 -14.98 -22.94 17.32
CA ARG A 457 -16.35 -23.20 16.88
C ARG A 457 -16.41 -23.47 15.38
N ASN A 458 -17.40 -24.26 14.95
CA ASN A 458 -17.66 -24.46 13.53
C ASN A 458 -18.14 -23.17 12.89
N GLN A 459 -17.53 -22.82 11.76
CA GLN A 459 -17.90 -21.67 10.96
C GLN A 459 -18.28 -22.12 9.56
N LYS A 460 -19.34 -21.54 9.00
CA LYS A 460 -19.68 -21.73 7.58
C LYS A 460 -18.72 -20.92 6.72
N THR A 461 -18.23 -21.52 5.64
CA THR A 461 -17.35 -20.86 4.69
C THR A 461 -17.44 -21.52 3.33
N VAL A 462 -16.67 -21.02 2.36
CA VAL A 462 -16.54 -21.58 1.02
C VAL A 462 -15.10 -22.04 0.79
N SER A 463 -14.95 -23.13 0.04
CA SER A 463 -13.65 -23.61 -0.44
C SER A 463 -13.14 -22.76 -1.60
N ARG A 464 -11.85 -22.92 -1.94
CA ARG A 464 -11.25 -22.28 -3.13
C ARG A 464 -11.97 -22.65 -4.44
N ALA A 465 -12.62 -23.82 -4.49
CA ALA A 465 -13.41 -24.28 -5.63
C ALA A 465 -14.84 -23.70 -5.68
N GLY A 466 -15.22 -22.84 -4.72
CA GLY A 466 -16.56 -22.25 -4.66
C GLY A 466 -17.63 -23.17 -4.05
N VAL A 467 -17.21 -24.23 -3.35
CA VAL A 467 -18.14 -25.17 -2.68
C VAL A 467 -18.30 -24.79 -1.21
N ASP A 468 -19.55 -24.66 -0.75
CA ASP A 468 -19.91 -24.42 0.64
C ASP A 468 -19.42 -25.55 1.55
N MET A 469 -18.84 -25.19 2.69
CA MET A 469 -18.32 -26.13 3.67
C MET A 469 -18.35 -25.57 5.09
N GLN A 470 -18.05 -26.42 6.06
CA GLN A 470 -17.80 -25.99 7.44
C GLN A 470 -16.30 -26.08 7.74
N LEU A 471 -15.77 -25.03 8.34
CA LEU A 471 -14.41 -24.98 8.85
C LEU A 471 -14.47 -25.03 10.37
N ARG A 472 -13.76 -25.99 10.95
CA ARG A 472 -13.48 -26.04 12.39
C ARG A 472 -11.97 -25.91 12.57
N ALA A 473 -11.50 -24.69 12.82
CA ALA A 473 -10.08 -24.47 13.01
C ALA A 473 -9.59 -25.18 14.29
N ARG A 474 -8.74 -26.20 14.11
CA ARG A 474 -7.99 -26.83 15.20
C ARG A 474 -6.71 -26.03 15.38
N GLY A 475 -6.46 -25.46 16.56
CA GLY A 475 -5.25 -24.69 16.77
C GLY A 475 -5.25 -23.77 17.98
N ARG A 476 -4.08 -23.17 18.20
CA ARG A 476 -3.78 -22.21 19.28
C ARG A 476 -4.05 -20.79 18.77
N HIS A 477 -5.20 -20.23 19.13
CA HIS A 477 -5.64 -18.89 18.73
C HIS A 477 -5.73 -17.96 19.93
N ASP A 478 -5.52 -16.67 19.71
CA ASP A 478 -5.67 -15.65 20.75
C ASP A 478 -7.18 -15.48 21.07
N PRO A 479 -7.61 -15.69 22.32
CA PRO A 479 -8.99 -15.38 22.71
C PRO A 479 -9.24 -13.86 22.73
N CYS A 480 -8.20 -13.06 22.97
CA CYS A 480 -8.22 -11.60 22.86
C CYS A 480 -6.83 -11.11 22.39
N VAL A 481 -6.79 -10.32 21.31
CA VAL A 481 -5.54 -9.77 20.76
C VAL A 481 -5.10 -8.46 21.42
N VAL A 482 -6.01 -7.81 22.15
CA VAL A 482 -5.88 -6.43 22.64
C VAL A 482 -4.66 -6.24 23.55
N PRO A 483 -4.35 -7.13 24.53
CA PRO A 483 -3.16 -6.96 25.37
C PRO A 483 -1.85 -6.98 24.55
N ARG A 484 -1.80 -7.73 23.44
CA ARG A 484 -0.64 -7.78 22.55
C ARG A 484 -0.59 -6.60 21.59
N ALA A 485 -1.73 -5.95 21.35
CA ALA A 485 -1.82 -4.81 20.47
C ALA A 485 -1.26 -3.53 21.10
N VAL A 486 -1.17 -3.44 22.43
CA VAL A 486 -0.59 -2.30 23.16
C VAL A 486 0.77 -1.84 22.60
N PRO A 487 1.83 -2.69 22.57
CA PRO A 487 3.13 -2.28 22.02
C PRO A 487 3.07 -2.00 20.51
N MET A 488 2.11 -2.58 19.78
CA MET A 488 1.92 -2.32 18.35
C MET A 488 1.32 -0.93 18.10
N VAL A 489 0.39 -0.49 18.93
CA VAL A 489 -0.21 0.85 18.90
C VAL A 489 0.84 1.90 19.26
N GLU A 490 1.57 1.70 20.36
CA GLU A 490 2.67 2.59 20.76
C GLU A 490 3.69 2.77 19.64
N ALA A 491 4.10 1.66 19.01
CA ALA A 491 5.07 1.69 17.93
C ALA A 491 4.58 2.51 16.74
N MET A 492 3.34 2.30 16.27
CA MET A 492 2.82 3.06 15.12
C MET A 492 2.67 4.55 15.42
N VAL A 493 2.27 4.91 16.64
CA VAL A 493 2.20 6.32 17.08
C VAL A 493 3.60 6.94 17.10
N ALA A 494 4.58 6.24 17.67
CA ALA A 494 5.96 6.72 17.70
C ALA A 494 6.56 6.89 16.29
N LEU A 495 6.27 5.97 15.37
CA LEU A 495 6.74 6.07 13.98
C LEU A 495 6.20 7.32 13.27
N VAL A 496 4.90 7.62 13.41
CA VAL A 496 4.29 8.84 12.85
C VAL A 496 4.92 10.09 13.45
N LEU A 497 5.06 10.14 14.77
CA LEU A 497 5.62 11.30 15.45
C LEU A 497 7.10 11.53 15.11
N ALA A 498 7.89 10.45 15.01
CA ALA A 498 9.29 10.54 14.61
C ALA A 498 9.42 11.06 13.17
N ASP A 499 8.58 10.59 12.25
CA ASP A 499 8.57 11.07 10.86
C ASP A 499 8.21 12.56 10.78
N HIS A 500 7.14 12.98 11.47
CA HIS A 500 6.75 14.39 11.53
C HIS A 500 7.80 15.26 12.24
N LEU A 501 8.49 14.74 13.26
CA LEU A 501 9.60 15.45 13.90
C LEU A 501 10.71 15.75 12.88
N LEU A 502 11.12 14.76 12.07
CA LEU A 502 12.14 14.98 11.05
C LEU A 502 11.66 15.96 9.96
N GLN A 503 10.41 15.84 9.52
CA GLN A 503 9.83 16.76 8.54
C GLN A 503 9.80 18.19 9.07
N HIS A 504 9.43 18.35 10.34
CA HIS A 504 9.43 19.62 11.05
C HIS A 504 10.82 20.26 11.04
N PHE A 505 11.87 19.51 11.40
CA PHE A 505 13.24 20.03 11.33
C PHE A 505 13.68 20.39 9.90
N ALA A 506 13.36 19.52 8.92
CA ALA A 506 13.74 19.73 7.54
C ALA A 506 13.08 20.98 6.92
N GLN A 507 11.82 21.26 7.27
CA GLN A 507 11.04 22.34 6.69
C GLN A 507 11.07 23.64 7.50
N CYS A 508 11.00 23.55 8.83
CA CYS A 508 10.70 24.69 9.70
C CYS A 508 11.90 25.20 10.50
N GLU A 509 12.97 24.41 10.66
CA GLU A 509 14.15 24.81 11.45
C GLU A 509 15.35 25.24 10.58
N LEU A 510 15.19 25.29 9.25
CA LEU A 510 16.24 25.76 8.35
C LEU A 510 16.49 27.28 8.48
N LEU A 511 15.44 28.05 8.79
CA LEU A 511 15.52 29.49 9.01
C LEU A 511 15.16 29.83 10.46
N PRO A 512 15.75 30.88 11.06
CA PRO A 512 15.41 31.30 12.41
C PRO A 512 13.93 31.63 12.55
N ARG A 513 13.31 31.17 13.64
CA ARG A 513 11.96 31.60 14.03
C ARG A 513 11.99 33.06 14.47
N GLN A 514 10.96 33.82 14.09
CA GLN A 514 10.75 35.14 14.64
C GLN A 514 10.13 35.01 16.04
N ASP A 515 10.92 35.26 17.07
CA ASP A 515 10.51 35.14 18.48
C ASP A 515 9.37 36.12 18.86
N SER A 516 9.11 37.15 18.05
CA SER A 516 8.05 38.14 18.29
C SER A 516 6.63 37.66 17.95
N ILE A 517 6.48 36.51 17.28
CA ILE A 517 5.17 36.06 16.76
C ILE A 517 4.35 35.29 17.82
N SER A 518 5.00 34.69 18.83
CA SER A 518 4.32 33.90 19.85
C SER A 518 4.72 34.33 21.26
N PRO A 519 3.75 34.63 22.16
CA PRO A 519 4.06 34.84 23.57
C PRO A 519 4.52 33.56 24.28
N ASP A 520 4.29 32.40 23.66
CA ASP A 520 4.78 31.10 24.13
C ASP A 520 6.24 30.89 23.71
N THR A 521 7.16 31.09 24.65
CA THR A 521 8.60 30.90 24.43
C THR A 521 8.96 29.42 24.25
N SER A 522 8.15 28.47 24.75
CA SER A 522 8.46 27.04 24.67
C SER A 522 8.61 26.58 23.22
N ILE A 523 7.85 27.17 22.30
CA ILE A 523 7.85 26.86 20.87
C ILE A 523 9.21 27.16 20.21
N ALA A 524 9.90 28.22 20.65
CA ALA A 524 11.23 28.57 20.14
C ALA A 524 12.34 27.73 20.79
N HIS A 525 12.09 27.18 21.99
CA HIS A 525 13.10 26.46 22.78
C HIS A 525 12.97 24.93 22.72
N GLN A 526 11.81 24.37 22.35
CA GLN A 526 11.53 22.92 22.37
C GLN A 526 12.50 22.08 21.51
N PHE A 527 13.14 22.70 20.52
CA PHE A 527 14.11 22.07 19.62
C PHE A 527 15.53 22.65 19.76
N LYS A 528 15.74 23.63 20.65
CA LYS A 528 17.09 24.12 20.94
C LYS A 528 17.83 23.00 21.69
N ARG A 529 19.01 22.63 21.18
CA ARG A 529 19.88 21.66 21.83
C ARG A 529 20.05 22.08 23.29
N LYS A 530 19.81 21.17 24.23
CA LYS A 530 20.30 21.30 25.61
C LYS A 530 21.82 21.20 25.57
N ASP A 531 22.49 22.28 25.17
CA ASP A 531 23.93 22.44 25.31
C ASP A 531 24.23 22.68 26.79
N SER A 532 24.15 21.63 27.59
CA SER A 532 24.67 21.64 28.97
C SER A 532 25.61 20.49 29.28
N SER A 533 25.75 19.48 28.40
CA SER A 533 26.71 18.38 28.57
C SER A 533 27.85 18.36 27.55
N LEU A 534 27.79 19.18 26.49
CA LEU A 534 28.87 19.30 25.49
C LEU A 534 29.77 20.53 25.71
N GLN A 535 29.30 21.56 26.44
CA GLN A 535 30.12 22.73 26.76
C GLN A 535 31.13 22.47 27.90
N GLU A 536 30.83 21.58 28.85
CA GLU A 536 31.77 21.26 29.93
C GLU A 536 33.00 20.48 29.43
N ALA A 537 32.87 19.71 28.34
CA ALA A 537 34.01 19.03 27.71
C ALA A 537 34.88 19.95 26.82
N ALA A 538 34.35 21.11 26.42
CA ALA A 538 35.09 22.10 25.63
C ALA A 538 35.76 23.18 26.50
N ALA A 539 35.36 23.32 27.77
CA ALA A 539 35.97 24.23 28.73
C ALA A 539 37.17 23.62 29.47
N SER A 540 37.44 22.32 29.31
CA SER A 540 38.53 21.59 29.95
C SER A 540 39.68 21.18 29.01
N HIS A 541 39.79 21.81 27.84
CA HIS A 541 40.92 21.58 26.91
C HIS A 541 41.64 22.87 26.53
#